data_AF-A0A5N5WKT2-F1
#
_entry.id   AF-A0A5N5WKT2-F1
#
_cell.length_a   1.000
_cell.length_b   1.000
_cell.length_c   1.000
_cell.angle_alpha   90.00
_cell.angle_beta   90.00
_cell.angle_gamma   90.00
#
_symmetry.space_group_name_H-M   'P 1'
#
loop_
_entity.id
_entity.type
_entity.pdbx_description
1 polymer ?
#
loop_
_entity_poly.entity_id
_entity_poly.type
_entity_poly.pdbx_seq_one_letter_code
_entity_poly.pdbx_strand_id
1 'polypeptide(L)'
;MRGLLLAGALGLPLVALSHPTHQSNALNRRAVDLNAFRLHAVAKYVNATESATEAPSSLTSFKEQSYVETANQLVKAIAPDATFRLINDHYVGDNGIAHVNFRQTAHDLDIDNADFNVNVGKDGTIFSYGNSFYTGKIPDENPLVKRDSTDPVTALKETSETLQLSLTTDAVTTEAAEEKESYTFKGVSGTVSDPNARLVYLTKPDGTLTLTWRVETDVDSNWLLTYVDAKNGKDIHGVVDYVAEADYQVYAWGINDPTEGSRTLIKDPWDLSASEFTWISDGSKKYTTSRGNNGIAQSNPTGGSSYLNNYRPDSPSLVFNYPYTTSMSPPSSYIDASIIQLFYTANTYHDLLYTLGFTEAAGNFEYNNNGQGGLGNDYVILNAQDGSGTNNANFATPPDGQPGRMRMYTWTDSTPNRDGSFEAGIVIHEYTHGVSNRLTGGPANSRCLNALESGGMGEGWGDFMATAIRIKSGDTRSKDYTMGEWAANRKGGIRAYPYSTSLTTNPLTYTSVDSLSSVHAIGTVWATMLYELLWNLIDKHGKNDGPKPTFKDGVPTDGKYLTMKLVIDGMALQPCNPNFVQARDAILDADTALTNGANKCEIWKAFAKRGLGSGAKYSSTRRTSSTQVPTGVC
;
A
#
# COMPACT_ATOMS: atom_id res chain seq x y z
N MET A 1 -54.99 20.86 -36.37
CA MET A 1 -56.14 21.08 -35.47
C MET A 1 -56.54 19.75 -34.86
N ARG A 2 -56.56 19.67 -33.52
CA ARG A 2 -57.37 18.80 -32.61
C ARG A 2 -57.49 17.30 -32.98
N GLY A 3 -57.29 16.31 -32.11
CA GLY A 3 -57.13 16.20 -30.66
C GLY A 3 -57.44 14.74 -30.25
N LEU A 4 -56.77 14.25 -29.19
CA LEU A 4 -57.13 13.27 -28.14
C LEU A 4 -58.47 12.47 -28.30
N LEU A 5 -58.65 11.18 -27.95
CA LEU A 5 -58.16 10.34 -26.84
C LEU A 5 -58.74 8.89 -26.92
N LEU A 6 -58.07 7.94 -26.23
CA LEU A 6 -58.55 6.81 -25.39
C LEU A 6 -58.86 5.38 -25.92
N ALA A 7 -58.25 4.43 -25.18
CA ALA A 7 -58.60 3.03 -24.84
C ALA A 7 -58.50 1.97 -25.96
N GLY A 8 -58.00 0.74 -25.77
CA GLY A 8 -57.48 -0.02 -24.63
C GLY A 8 -57.48 -1.53 -25.00
N ALA A 9 -56.67 -2.32 -24.27
CA ALA A 9 -56.70 -3.79 -24.14
C ALA A 9 -55.82 -4.70 -25.06
N LEU A 10 -54.76 -5.22 -24.39
CA LEU A 10 -54.40 -6.65 -24.18
C LEU A 10 -53.85 -7.52 -25.34
N GLY A 11 -52.62 -7.99 -25.13
CA GLY A 11 -52.02 -9.16 -25.79
C GLY A 11 -50.59 -9.43 -25.32
N LEU A 12 -50.41 -10.48 -24.51
CA LEU A 12 -49.19 -10.97 -23.82
C LEU A 12 -47.91 -11.12 -24.69
N PRO A 13 -46.72 -11.18 -24.05
CA PRO A 13 -45.97 -12.43 -24.15
C PRO A 13 -45.24 -12.92 -22.88
N LEU A 14 -45.30 -14.24 -22.74
CA LEU A 14 -44.32 -15.22 -22.24
C LEU A 14 -43.02 -14.73 -21.55
N VAL A 15 -42.98 -15.02 -20.24
CA VAL A 15 -41.91 -15.57 -19.39
C VAL A 15 -40.51 -15.71 -20.02
N ALA A 16 -39.58 -14.84 -19.61
CA ALA A 16 -38.16 -15.15 -19.53
C ALA A 16 -37.81 -15.41 -18.06
N LEU A 17 -37.33 -16.62 -17.77
CA LEU A 17 -36.77 -16.98 -16.47
C LEU A 17 -35.42 -16.26 -16.31
N SER A 18 -35.39 -15.17 -15.56
CA SER A 18 -34.15 -14.58 -15.07
C SER A 18 -33.63 -15.43 -13.89
N HIS A 19 -32.50 -16.09 -14.09
CA HIS A 19 -31.71 -16.65 -13.00
C HIS A 19 -31.22 -15.52 -12.07
N PRO A 20 -31.09 -15.79 -10.76
CA PRO A 20 -30.69 -14.79 -9.79
C PRO A 20 -29.24 -14.36 -10.04
N THR A 21 -29.06 -13.11 -10.42
CA THR A 21 -27.75 -12.44 -10.34
C THR A 21 -27.34 -12.39 -8.87
N HIS A 22 -26.39 -13.22 -8.46
CA HIS A 22 -25.62 -12.97 -7.26
C HIS A 22 -24.90 -11.63 -7.46
N GLN A 23 -25.36 -10.61 -6.74
CA GLN A 23 -24.63 -9.36 -6.59
C GLN A 23 -23.29 -9.70 -5.93
N SER A 24 -22.21 -9.55 -6.69
CA SER A 24 -20.87 -9.46 -6.14
C SER A 24 -20.82 -8.21 -5.26
N ASN A 25 -20.55 -8.38 -3.96
CA ASN A 25 -20.22 -7.29 -3.04
C ASN A 25 -18.88 -6.67 -3.48
N ALA A 26 -18.95 -5.81 -4.50
CA ALA A 26 -17.91 -4.86 -4.80
C ALA A 26 -17.88 -3.83 -3.66
N LEU A 27 -16.69 -3.59 -3.11
CA LEU A 27 -16.42 -2.55 -2.11
C LEU A 27 -17.01 -1.22 -2.58
N ASN A 28 -18.15 -0.84 -2.02
CA ASN A 28 -18.73 0.48 -2.23
C ASN A 28 -17.79 1.50 -1.57
N ARG A 29 -17.29 2.47 -2.35
CA ARG A 29 -16.75 3.71 -1.79
C ARG A 29 -17.77 4.28 -0.81
N ARG A 30 -17.38 4.50 0.45
CA ARG A 30 -18.26 5.19 1.42
C ARG A 30 -18.62 6.56 0.86
N ALA A 31 -19.91 6.90 0.88
CA ALA A 31 -20.37 8.26 0.53
C ALA A 31 -20.23 9.24 1.71
N VAL A 32 -19.92 8.73 2.91
CA VAL A 32 -19.88 9.47 4.17
C VAL A 32 -18.46 9.92 4.49
N ASP A 33 -18.28 11.22 4.70
CA ASP A 33 -17.02 11.82 5.16
C ASP A 33 -16.91 11.69 6.69
N LEU A 34 -16.01 10.82 7.17
CA LEU A 34 -15.78 10.61 8.59
C LEU A 34 -15.24 11.87 9.29
N ASN A 35 -14.66 12.83 8.55
CA ASN A 35 -14.15 14.07 9.14
C ASN A 35 -15.26 14.93 9.76
N ALA A 36 -16.50 14.80 9.29
CA ALA A 36 -17.65 15.49 9.86
C ALA A 36 -17.93 15.09 11.32
N PHE A 37 -17.40 13.95 11.78
CA PHE A 37 -17.60 13.40 13.11
C PHE A 37 -16.33 13.43 13.98
N ARG A 38 -15.26 14.14 13.58
CA ARG A 38 -14.03 14.17 14.39
C ARG A 38 -14.26 14.83 15.75
N LEU A 39 -13.63 14.24 16.77
CA LEU A 39 -13.54 14.86 18.09
C LEU A 39 -12.69 16.14 18.03
N HIS A 40 -13.02 17.12 18.87
CA HIS A 40 -12.32 18.40 18.90
C HIS A 40 -11.18 18.40 19.94
N ALA A 41 -10.12 19.14 19.64
CA ALA A 41 -9.01 19.34 20.57
C ALA A 41 -9.45 20.24 21.75
N VAL A 42 -9.50 19.65 22.95
CA VAL A 42 -9.86 20.34 24.20
C VAL A 42 -8.76 20.28 25.27
N ALA A 43 -7.68 19.55 24.99
CA ALA A 43 -6.58 19.35 25.92
C ALA A 43 -5.70 20.61 26.05
N LYS A 44 -5.22 20.86 27.27
CA LYS A 44 -4.16 21.81 27.56
C LYS A 44 -2.89 21.06 27.91
N TYR A 45 -1.73 21.58 27.51
CA TYR A 45 -0.42 21.02 27.85
C TYR A 45 0.42 22.06 28.59
N VAL A 46 1.03 21.66 29.69
CA VAL A 46 1.97 22.45 30.48
C VAL A 46 3.34 21.83 30.33
N ASN A 47 4.27 22.59 29.73
CA ASN A 47 5.60 22.11 29.41
C ASN A 47 6.56 22.14 30.62
N ALA A 48 7.79 21.65 30.44
CA ALA A 48 8.77 21.57 31.54
C ALA A 48 9.13 22.90 32.18
N THR A 49 9.25 23.96 31.39
CA THR A 49 9.56 25.30 31.90
C THR A 49 8.41 25.84 32.76
N GLU A 50 7.17 25.69 32.27
CA GLU A 50 5.97 26.14 32.98
C GLU A 50 5.71 25.30 34.23
N SER A 51 5.89 23.98 34.15
CA SER A 51 5.69 23.06 35.28
C SER A 51 6.59 23.39 36.48
N ALA A 52 7.82 23.87 36.22
CA ALA A 52 8.75 24.29 37.26
C ALA A 52 8.28 25.55 38.03
N THR A 53 7.33 26.31 37.47
CA THR A 53 6.78 27.54 38.04
C THR A 53 5.32 27.43 38.48
N GLU A 54 4.53 26.58 37.82
CA GLU A 54 3.08 26.46 38.00
C GLU A 54 2.66 25.22 38.81
N ALA A 55 3.54 24.24 39.01
CA ALA A 55 3.25 23.13 39.90
C ALA A 55 3.04 23.65 41.33
N PRO A 56 1.98 23.21 42.04
CA PRO A 56 1.74 23.62 43.42
C PRO A 56 3.00 23.44 44.28
N SER A 57 3.44 24.51 44.93
CA SER A 57 4.67 24.53 45.74
C SER A 57 4.65 23.58 46.95
N SER A 58 3.49 22.99 47.26
CA SER A 58 3.29 21.94 48.25
C SER A 58 3.68 20.53 47.77
N LEU A 59 3.88 20.31 46.46
CA LEU A 59 4.36 19.05 45.88
C LEU A 59 5.89 18.97 46.01
N THR A 60 6.39 18.95 47.24
CA THR A 60 7.82 18.77 47.50
C THR A 60 8.20 17.31 47.25
N SER A 61 9.21 17.09 46.40
CA SER A 61 9.76 15.76 46.10
C SER A 61 10.21 15.08 47.40
N PHE A 62 9.42 14.12 47.87
CA PHE A 62 9.85 13.19 48.90
C PHE A 62 10.66 12.09 48.20
N LYS A 63 11.93 11.91 48.58
CA LYS A 63 12.83 10.86 48.05
C LYS A 63 12.27 9.43 48.16
N GLU A 64 11.20 9.22 48.92
CA GLU A 64 10.53 7.93 49.14
C GLU A 64 9.19 7.77 48.39
N GLN A 65 8.66 8.81 47.73
CA GLN A 65 7.39 8.71 46.98
C GLN A 65 7.61 8.12 45.59
N SER A 66 6.68 7.25 45.17
CA SER A 66 6.67 6.70 43.81
C SER A 66 6.21 7.74 42.78
N TYR A 67 6.66 7.62 41.54
CA TYR A 67 6.25 8.51 40.45
C TYR A 67 4.73 8.51 40.21
N VAL A 68 4.05 7.39 40.49
CA VAL A 68 2.59 7.27 40.42
C VAL A 68 1.90 8.11 41.50
N GLU A 69 2.42 8.10 42.73
CA GLU A 69 1.89 8.92 43.82
C GLU A 69 2.07 10.41 43.55
N THR A 70 3.25 10.82 43.07
CA THR A 70 3.52 12.21 42.66
C THR A 70 2.53 12.66 41.59
N ALA A 71 2.32 11.83 40.56
CA ALA A 71 1.37 12.12 39.50
C ALA A 71 -0.07 12.24 40.02
N ASN A 72 -0.50 11.31 40.87
CA ASN A 72 -1.84 11.32 41.46
C ASN A 72 -2.09 12.57 42.32
N GLN A 73 -1.09 13.05 43.07
CA GLN A 73 -1.21 14.29 43.85
C GLN A 73 -1.37 15.52 42.97
N LEU A 74 -0.64 15.60 41.85
CA LEU A 74 -0.79 16.69 40.88
C LEU A 74 -2.22 16.74 40.33
N VAL A 75 -2.77 15.60 39.91
CA VAL A 75 -4.14 15.53 39.38
C VAL A 75 -5.15 16.02 40.42
N LYS A 76 -5.03 15.59 41.69
CA LYS A 76 -5.90 16.06 42.79
C LYS A 76 -5.77 17.55 43.07
N ALA A 77 -4.57 18.12 42.90
CA ALA A 77 -4.35 19.53 43.12
C ALA A 77 -4.96 20.40 42.01
N ILE A 78 -4.93 19.91 40.76
CA ILE A 78 -5.42 20.64 39.59
C ILE A 78 -6.93 20.46 39.40
N ALA A 79 -7.45 19.27 39.71
CA ALA A 79 -8.86 18.91 39.55
C ALA A 79 -9.43 18.32 40.86
N PRO A 80 -9.53 19.12 41.94
CA PRO A 80 -9.91 18.62 43.27
C PRO A 80 -11.33 18.06 43.34
N ASP A 81 -12.23 18.56 42.50
CA ASP A 81 -13.64 18.15 42.47
C ASP A 81 -13.89 17.01 41.46
N ALA A 82 -12.87 16.58 40.71
CA ALA A 82 -13.02 15.52 39.72
C ALA A 82 -12.88 14.14 40.37
N THR A 83 -13.77 13.23 40.01
CA THR A 83 -13.57 11.79 40.21
C THR A 83 -12.79 11.22 39.04
N PHE A 84 -11.77 10.40 39.29
CA PHE A 84 -10.92 9.82 38.25
C PHE A 84 -10.30 8.51 38.70
N ARG A 85 -9.83 7.71 37.74
CA ARG A 85 -9.09 6.47 37.98
C ARG A 85 -7.73 6.51 37.29
N LEU A 86 -6.75 5.84 37.90
CA LEU A 86 -5.47 5.55 37.28
C LEU A 86 -5.67 4.51 36.16
N ILE A 87 -5.05 4.74 35.01
CA ILE A 87 -4.94 3.72 33.96
C ILE A 87 -3.74 2.84 34.29
N ASN A 88 -3.93 1.51 34.22
CA ASN A 88 -2.89 0.54 34.53
C ASN A 88 -1.94 0.31 33.34
N ASP A 89 -1.41 1.40 32.78
CA ASP A 89 -0.53 1.45 31.62
C ASP A 89 0.76 2.27 31.89
N HIS A 90 0.98 2.68 33.13
CA HIS A 90 2.10 3.55 33.48
C HIS A 90 3.45 2.86 33.32
N TYR A 91 4.46 3.60 32.85
CA TYR A 91 5.78 3.06 32.57
C TYR A 91 6.88 4.12 32.72
N VAL A 92 8.14 3.69 32.75
CA VAL A 92 9.31 4.58 32.69
C VAL A 92 9.97 4.39 31.33
N GLY A 93 10.05 5.45 30.53
CA GLY A 93 10.72 5.40 29.24
C GLY A 93 12.24 5.26 29.36
N ASP A 94 12.92 4.90 28.27
CA ASP A 94 14.39 4.75 28.25
C ASP A 94 15.14 6.06 28.53
N ASN A 95 14.48 7.20 28.32
CA ASN A 95 14.97 8.53 28.73
C ASN A 95 14.90 8.76 30.25
N GLY A 96 14.28 7.84 31.00
CA GLY A 96 14.01 7.81 32.43
C GLY A 96 12.92 8.77 32.91
N ILE A 97 12.04 9.22 32.01
CA ILE A 97 10.81 9.93 32.37
C ILE A 97 9.72 8.89 32.62
N ALA A 98 9.02 9.00 33.75
CA ALA A 98 7.85 8.17 34.04
C ALA A 98 6.59 8.80 33.44
N HIS A 99 5.73 7.98 32.86
CA HIS A 99 4.47 8.36 32.24
C HIS A 99 3.31 7.74 33.02
N VAL A 100 2.37 8.55 33.48
CA VAL A 100 1.22 8.12 34.28
C VAL A 100 -0.06 8.73 33.71
N ASN A 101 -1.04 7.90 33.37
CA ASN A 101 -2.29 8.34 32.74
C ASN A 101 -3.49 8.14 33.66
N PHE A 102 -4.42 9.08 33.64
CA PHE A 102 -5.66 9.04 34.39
C PHE A 102 -6.84 9.34 33.48
N ARG A 103 -7.97 8.71 33.78
CA ARG A 103 -9.25 8.92 33.09
C ARG A 103 -10.25 9.49 34.07
N GLN A 104 -10.89 10.61 33.71
CA GLN A 104 -11.97 11.16 34.52
C GLN A 104 -13.17 10.21 34.46
N THR A 105 -13.86 10.11 35.58
CA THR A 105 -15.06 9.28 35.74
C THR A 105 -16.19 10.12 36.27
N ALA A 106 -17.42 9.75 35.95
CA ALA A 106 -18.64 10.28 36.56
C ALA A 106 -19.63 9.13 36.72
N HIS A 107 -20.20 8.97 37.92
CA HIS A 107 -21.14 7.87 38.22
C HIS A 107 -20.58 6.47 37.89
N ASP A 108 -19.29 6.24 38.15
CA ASP A 108 -18.54 5.02 37.77
C ASP A 108 -18.45 4.74 36.26
N LEU A 109 -18.79 5.69 35.41
CA LEU A 109 -18.57 5.64 33.96
C LEU A 109 -17.39 6.52 33.58
N ASP A 110 -16.60 6.08 32.59
CA ASP A 110 -15.53 6.90 32.04
C ASP A 110 -16.14 8.09 31.28
N ILE A 111 -15.52 9.26 31.40
CA ILE A 111 -15.69 10.35 30.43
C ILE A 111 -14.61 10.15 29.36
N ASP A 112 -14.99 9.59 28.22
CA ASP A 112 -14.07 8.84 27.37
C ASP A 112 -13.05 9.68 26.60
N ASN A 113 -13.25 11.00 26.56
CA ASN A 113 -12.31 11.99 26.01
C ASN A 113 -11.71 12.95 27.06
N ALA A 114 -11.84 12.61 28.35
CA ALA A 114 -11.35 13.40 29.47
C ALA A 114 -10.18 12.69 30.18
N ASP A 115 -8.98 12.98 29.70
CA ASP A 115 -7.72 12.35 30.10
C ASP A 115 -6.82 13.33 30.85
N PHE A 116 -5.95 12.77 31.69
CA PHE A 116 -4.87 13.50 32.33
C PHE A 116 -3.60 12.67 32.23
N ASN A 117 -2.57 13.16 31.54
CA ASN A 117 -1.27 12.51 31.47
C ASN A 117 -0.26 13.32 32.28
N VAL A 118 0.52 12.65 33.12
CA VAL A 118 1.56 13.28 33.93
C VAL A 118 2.89 12.61 33.66
N ASN A 119 3.89 13.43 33.34
CA ASN A 119 5.25 13.00 33.10
C ASN A 119 6.12 13.41 34.30
N VAL A 120 6.78 12.45 34.93
CA VAL A 120 7.61 12.66 36.14
C VAL A 120 9.08 12.44 35.79
N GLY A 121 9.93 13.40 36.13
CA GLY A 121 11.36 13.36 35.89
C GLY A 121 12.09 12.32 36.76
N LYS A 122 13.35 12.03 36.41
CA LYS A 122 14.24 11.12 37.17
C LYS A 122 14.46 11.54 38.62
N ASP A 123 14.33 12.83 38.88
CA ASP A 123 14.45 13.45 40.20
C ASP A 123 13.14 13.40 41.01
N GLY A 124 12.11 12.74 40.47
CA GLY A 124 10.79 12.58 41.09
C GLY A 124 9.91 13.82 40.97
N THR A 125 10.33 14.85 40.24
CA THR A 125 9.55 16.10 40.06
C THR A 125 8.63 16.02 38.84
N ILE A 126 7.57 16.84 38.82
CA ILE A 126 6.71 16.94 37.65
C ILE A 126 7.50 17.58 36.50
N PHE A 127 7.66 16.82 35.41
CA PHE A 127 8.36 17.26 34.22
C PHE A 127 7.43 17.93 33.21
N SER A 128 6.21 17.41 33.02
CA SER A 128 5.16 18.05 32.22
C SER A 128 3.84 17.33 32.44
N TYR A 129 2.74 17.94 32.03
CA TYR A 129 1.45 17.26 32.06
C TYR A 129 0.48 17.80 31.01
N GLY A 130 -0.46 16.96 30.60
CA GLY A 130 -1.59 17.32 29.76
C GLY A 130 -2.90 17.03 30.48
N ASN A 131 -3.92 17.86 30.23
CA ASN A 131 -5.21 17.79 30.90
C ASN A 131 -6.35 18.11 29.92
N SER A 132 -7.29 17.18 29.77
CA SER A 132 -8.58 17.36 29.10
C SER A 132 -9.77 17.02 29.99
N PHE A 133 -9.61 16.97 31.32
CA PHE A 133 -10.71 16.75 32.24
C PHE A 133 -11.84 17.76 32.02
N TYR A 134 -13.06 17.24 31.99
CA TYR A 134 -14.29 18.01 31.95
C TYR A 134 -14.44 18.85 33.22
N THR A 135 -14.62 20.16 33.04
CA THR A 135 -14.74 21.15 34.13
C THR A 135 -16.16 21.68 34.32
N GLY A 136 -17.11 21.25 33.49
CA GLY A 136 -18.51 21.63 33.63
C GLY A 136 -19.22 20.85 34.74
N LYS A 137 -20.52 21.11 34.91
CA LYS A 137 -21.33 20.45 35.93
C LYS A 137 -21.61 19.00 35.52
N ILE A 138 -21.21 18.04 36.36
CA ILE A 138 -21.63 16.63 36.25
C ILE A 138 -23.15 16.54 36.52
N PRO A 139 -23.91 15.77 35.72
CA PRO A 139 -25.35 15.59 35.96
C PRO A 139 -25.64 15.13 37.39
N ASP A 140 -26.69 15.65 38.03
CA ASP A 140 -27.02 15.27 39.41
C ASP A 140 -27.60 13.83 39.49
N GLU A 141 -28.21 13.36 38.39
CA GLU A 141 -28.81 12.03 38.28
C GLU A 141 -27.80 10.98 37.78
N ASN A 142 -27.67 9.87 38.52
CA ASN A 142 -26.88 8.73 38.07
C ASN A 142 -27.66 7.93 36.99
N PRO A 143 -27.15 7.85 35.75
CA PRO A 143 -27.86 7.20 34.65
C PRO A 143 -28.05 5.69 34.87
N LEU A 144 -27.20 5.05 35.68
CA LEU A 144 -27.27 3.62 35.99
C LEU A 144 -28.45 3.27 36.89
N VAL A 145 -28.91 4.22 37.71
CA VAL A 145 -30.08 4.05 38.58
C VAL A 145 -31.37 4.25 37.78
N LYS A 146 -31.38 5.26 36.91
CA LYS A 146 -32.54 5.61 36.09
C LYS A 146 -32.74 4.67 34.89
N ARG A 147 -31.67 3.98 34.47
CA ARG A 147 -31.60 3.19 33.22
C ARG A 147 -32.02 4.03 32.01
N ASP A 148 -31.47 5.25 31.93
CA ASP A 148 -31.80 6.26 30.93
C ASP A 148 -31.02 6.06 29.61
N SER A 149 -30.89 4.80 29.16
CA SER A 149 -30.19 4.43 27.94
C SER A 149 -31.02 3.47 27.08
N THR A 150 -30.84 3.59 25.76
CA THR A 150 -31.37 2.71 24.73
C THR A 150 -30.57 1.42 24.65
N ASP A 151 -31.12 0.42 23.97
CA ASP A 151 -30.43 -0.84 23.72
C ASP A 151 -29.16 -0.60 22.87
N PRO A 152 -27.99 -1.13 23.26
CA PRO A 152 -26.74 -0.98 22.49
C PRO A 152 -26.84 -1.55 21.06
N VAL A 153 -27.74 -2.50 20.78
CA VAL A 153 -28.01 -3.01 19.42
C VAL A 153 -28.58 -1.89 18.53
N THR A 154 -29.36 -0.97 19.10
CA THR A 154 -29.82 0.23 18.36
C THR A 154 -28.64 1.09 17.94
N ALA A 155 -27.68 1.32 18.84
CA ALA A 155 -26.47 2.09 18.52
C ALA A 155 -25.58 1.42 17.46
N LEU A 156 -25.46 0.08 17.47
CA LEU A 156 -24.73 -0.66 16.43
C LEU A 156 -25.39 -0.52 15.05
N LYS A 157 -26.73 -0.64 15.00
CA LYS A 157 -27.48 -0.48 13.74
C LYS A 157 -27.33 0.93 13.19
N GLU A 158 -27.48 1.94 14.04
CA GLU A 158 -27.26 3.34 13.66
C GLU A 158 -25.83 3.57 13.17
N THR A 159 -24.82 3.03 13.87
CA THR A 159 -23.42 3.11 13.46
C THR A 159 -23.23 2.51 12.06
N SER A 160 -23.85 1.35 11.79
CA SER A 160 -23.79 0.71 10.49
C SER A 160 -24.48 1.53 9.39
N GLU A 161 -25.67 2.06 9.67
CA GLU A 161 -26.47 2.81 8.71
C GLU A 161 -25.85 4.17 8.39
N THR A 162 -25.54 4.97 9.41
CA THR A 162 -25.03 6.34 9.25
C THR A 162 -23.60 6.38 8.74
N LEU A 163 -22.73 5.42 9.12
CA LEU A 163 -21.37 5.34 8.59
C LEU A 163 -21.26 4.45 7.33
N GLN A 164 -22.38 3.89 6.87
CA GLN A 164 -22.45 2.99 5.72
C GLN A 164 -21.48 1.80 5.83
N LEU A 165 -21.37 1.21 7.03
CA LEU A 165 -20.57 0.02 7.25
C LEU A 165 -21.27 -1.18 6.61
N SER A 166 -20.51 -2.07 5.97
CA SER A 166 -21.04 -3.29 5.35
C SER A 166 -21.26 -4.40 6.39
N LEU A 167 -21.99 -4.08 7.47
CA LEU A 167 -22.32 -5.03 8.52
C LEU A 167 -23.66 -5.70 8.23
N THR A 168 -23.76 -6.98 8.56
CA THR A 168 -25.06 -7.66 8.63
C THR A 168 -25.51 -7.71 10.09
N THR A 169 -26.67 -7.13 10.39
CA THR A 169 -27.16 -6.93 11.77
C THR A 169 -28.57 -7.50 12.01
N ASP A 170 -29.00 -8.49 11.21
CA ASP A 170 -30.37 -9.01 11.22
C ASP A 170 -30.71 -9.86 12.47
N ALA A 171 -29.72 -10.52 13.06
CA ALA A 171 -29.88 -11.45 14.19
C ALA A 171 -28.94 -11.14 15.37
N VAL A 172 -28.65 -9.86 15.60
CA VAL A 172 -27.70 -9.43 16.64
C VAL A 172 -28.24 -9.73 18.03
N THR A 173 -27.39 -10.31 18.86
CA THR A 173 -27.61 -10.48 20.31
C THR A 173 -26.45 -9.87 21.07
N THR A 174 -26.62 -9.62 22.37
CA THR A 174 -25.59 -9.05 23.24
C THR A 174 -25.23 -10.01 24.37
N GLU A 175 -23.94 -10.11 24.64
CA GLU A 175 -23.40 -10.80 25.82
C GLU A 175 -22.70 -9.76 26.69
N ALA A 176 -22.89 -9.81 28.01
CA ALA A 176 -22.20 -8.92 28.93
C ALA A 176 -20.69 -9.23 28.94
N ALA A 177 -19.85 -8.21 28.83
CA ALA A 177 -18.41 -8.34 28.97
C ALA A 177 -17.97 -8.20 30.44
N GLU A 178 -16.68 -8.45 30.73
CA GLU A 178 -16.14 -8.32 32.09
C GLU A 178 -16.20 -6.88 32.62
N GLU A 179 -16.07 -5.89 31.74
CA GLU A 179 -16.17 -4.48 32.11
C GLU A 179 -17.63 -4.06 32.37
N LYS A 180 -17.82 -3.16 33.34
CA LYS A 180 -19.14 -2.65 33.74
C LYS A 180 -19.79 -1.87 32.58
N GLU A 181 -21.06 -2.19 32.30
CA GLU A 181 -21.84 -1.63 31.18
C GLU A 181 -21.16 -1.79 29.80
N SER A 182 -20.41 -2.88 29.63
CA SER A 182 -19.83 -3.30 28.36
C SER A 182 -20.52 -4.57 27.84
N TYR A 183 -20.71 -4.63 26.53
CA TYR A 183 -21.44 -5.68 25.85
C TYR A 183 -20.71 -6.07 24.56
N THR A 184 -20.57 -7.36 24.29
CA THR A 184 -20.09 -7.90 23.02
C THR A 184 -21.29 -8.27 22.16
N PHE A 185 -21.29 -7.82 20.90
CA PHE A 185 -22.33 -8.16 19.93
C PHE A 185 -22.02 -9.49 19.27
N LYS A 186 -22.97 -10.42 19.29
CA LYS A 186 -22.89 -11.71 18.59
C LYS A 186 -23.82 -11.75 17.39
N GLY A 187 -23.45 -12.53 16.38
CA GLY A 187 -24.24 -12.68 15.16
C GLY A 187 -24.13 -11.49 14.20
N VAL A 188 -23.07 -10.69 14.33
CA VAL A 188 -22.68 -9.64 13.38
C VAL A 188 -21.67 -10.22 12.40
N SER A 189 -21.84 -9.98 11.09
CA SER A 189 -20.83 -10.31 10.08
C SER A 189 -20.39 -9.07 9.31
N GLY A 190 -19.21 -9.12 8.70
CA GLY A 190 -18.55 -7.96 8.08
C GLY A 190 -17.57 -7.23 9.02
N THR A 191 -17.15 -7.89 10.11
CA THR A 191 -16.14 -7.43 11.06
C THR A 191 -15.08 -8.51 11.26
N VAL A 192 -13.85 -8.12 11.60
CA VAL A 192 -12.73 -9.03 11.87
C VAL A 192 -12.90 -9.71 13.23
N SER A 193 -13.47 -9.00 14.19
CA SER A 193 -13.80 -9.49 15.52
C SER A 193 -15.21 -9.05 15.93
N ASP A 194 -15.81 -9.76 16.90
CA ASP A 194 -17.13 -9.41 17.42
C ASP A 194 -17.13 -7.95 17.93
N PRO A 195 -18.00 -7.08 17.39
CA PRO A 195 -18.06 -5.68 17.82
C PRO A 195 -18.41 -5.56 19.30
N ASN A 196 -18.04 -4.44 19.92
CA ASN A 196 -18.34 -4.17 21.33
C ASN A 196 -19.06 -2.85 21.50
N ALA A 197 -19.87 -2.73 22.56
CA ALA A 197 -20.43 -1.47 23.02
C ALA A 197 -20.10 -1.26 24.49
N ARG A 198 -19.77 -0.03 24.85
CA ARG A 198 -19.59 0.38 26.24
C ARG A 198 -20.34 1.68 26.53
N LEU A 199 -21.08 1.72 27.63
CA LEU A 199 -21.74 2.96 28.06
C LEU A 199 -20.70 3.89 28.71
N VAL A 200 -20.57 5.09 28.16
CA VAL A 200 -19.59 6.11 28.61
C VAL A 200 -20.20 7.50 28.54
N TYR A 201 -19.55 8.47 29.17
CA TYR A 201 -19.81 9.88 28.90
C TYR A 201 -18.86 10.40 27.82
N LEU A 202 -19.31 11.38 27.05
CA LEU A 202 -18.48 12.11 26.08
C LEU A 202 -18.68 13.61 26.26
N THR A 203 -17.58 14.37 26.29
CA THR A 203 -17.64 15.83 26.19
C THR A 203 -17.85 16.24 24.74
N LYS A 204 -18.97 16.90 24.45
CA LYS A 204 -19.31 17.40 23.13
C LYS A 204 -18.50 18.67 22.76
N PRO A 205 -18.44 19.04 21.47
CA PRO A 205 -17.73 20.23 21.00
C PRO A 205 -18.25 21.55 21.61
N ASP A 206 -19.53 21.58 21.98
CA ASP A 206 -20.17 22.71 22.65
C ASP A 206 -19.82 22.82 24.16
N GLY A 207 -18.95 21.93 24.67
CA GLY A 207 -18.52 21.90 26.07
C GLY A 207 -19.54 21.28 27.02
N THR A 208 -20.57 20.59 26.51
CA THR A 208 -21.54 19.87 27.35
C THR A 208 -21.22 18.38 27.43
N LEU A 209 -21.59 17.74 28.54
CA LEU A 209 -21.40 16.30 28.75
C LEU A 209 -22.66 15.54 28.28
N THR A 210 -22.48 14.48 27.49
CA THR A 210 -23.58 13.60 27.08
C THR A 210 -23.27 12.13 27.36
N LEU A 211 -24.31 11.32 27.57
CA LEU A 211 -24.19 9.88 27.76
C LEU A 211 -24.23 9.20 26.39
N THR A 212 -23.28 8.31 26.12
CA THR A 212 -23.11 7.67 24.80
C THR A 212 -22.82 6.19 24.91
N TRP A 213 -23.31 5.43 23.93
CA TRP A 213 -22.74 4.13 23.59
C TRP A 213 -21.50 4.35 22.72
N ARG A 214 -20.34 3.92 23.22
CA ARG A 214 -19.14 3.76 22.40
C ARG A 214 -19.20 2.41 21.72
N VAL A 215 -19.55 2.41 20.44
CA VAL A 215 -19.60 1.22 19.58
C VAL A 215 -18.26 1.06 18.88
N GLU A 216 -17.61 -0.06 19.10
CA GLU A 216 -16.32 -0.43 18.52
C GLU A 216 -16.51 -1.45 17.40
N THR A 217 -16.08 -1.09 16.19
CA THR A 217 -16.17 -1.95 15.00
C THR A 217 -14.83 -2.02 14.28
N ASP A 218 -14.28 -3.23 14.19
CA ASP A 218 -13.14 -3.55 13.33
C ASP A 218 -13.67 -4.16 12.02
N VAL A 219 -13.71 -3.35 10.95
CA VAL A 219 -14.24 -3.74 9.64
C VAL A 219 -13.14 -3.99 8.61
N ASP A 220 -11.94 -4.37 9.07
CA ASP A 220 -10.72 -4.60 8.26
C ASP A 220 -10.13 -3.30 7.67
N SER A 221 -10.90 -2.58 6.87
CA SER A 221 -10.46 -1.32 6.25
C SER A 221 -10.30 -0.15 7.25
N ASN A 222 -11.05 -0.18 8.34
CA ASN A 222 -11.07 0.83 9.40
C ASN A 222 -11.37 0.15 10.73
N TRP A 223 -10.83 0.70 11.81
CA TRP A 223 -11.19 0.32 13.16
C TRP A 223 -11.76 1.54 13.87
N LEU A 224 -13.07 1.53 14.12
CA LEU A 224 -13.82 2.70 14.51
C LEU A 224 -14.32 2.60 15.95
N LEU A 225 -14.18 3.68 16.71
CA LEU A 225 -14.98 3.94 17.91
C LEU A 225 -16.01 5.02 17.57
N THR A 226 -17.29 4.63 17.57
CA THR A 226 -18.41 5.53 17.26
C THR A 226 -19.18 5.84 18.54
N TYR A 227 -19.32 7.12 18.87
CA TYR A 227 -20.04 7.58 20.05
C TYR A 227 -21.47 7.97 19.69
N VAL A 228 -22.41 7.06 19.93
CA VAL A 228 -23.84 7.24 19.66
C VAL A 228 -24.55 7.70 20.92
N ASP A 229 -25.43 8.68 20.84
CA ASP A 229 -26.23 9.16 21.97
C ASP A 229 -26.97 8.01 22.65
N ALA A 230 -26.74 7.81 23.95
CA ALA A 230 -27.34 6.69 24.65
C ALA A 230 -28.84 6.88 24.86
N LYS A 231 -29.38 8.10 24.86
CA LYS A 231 -30.80 8.35 25.14
C LYS A 231 -31.69 8.19 23.92
N ASN A 232 -31.22 8.64 22.76
CA ASN A 232 -31.99 8.52 21.52
C ASN A 232 -31.52 7.38 20.62
N GLY A 233 -30.29 6.88 20.81
CA GLY A 233 -29.72 5.76 20.05
C GLY A 233 -29.40 6.09 18.59
N LYS A 234 -29.40 7.39 18.22
CA LYS A 234 -29.38 7.86 16.82
C LYS A 234 -28.28 8.89 16.55
N ASP A 235 -28.13 9.88 17.41
CA ASP A 235 -27.19 10.97 17.13
C ASP A 235 -25.75 10.50 17.33
N ILE A 236 -24.91 10.62 16.30
CA ILE A 236 -23.46 10.35 16.42
C ILE A 236 -22.74 11.63 16.85
N HIS A 237 -22.13 11.60 18.02
CA HIS A 237 -21.42 12.74 18.61
C HIS A 237 -19.92 12.73 18.32
N GLY A 238 -19.38 11.60 17.85
CA GLY A 238 -17.97 11.50 17.48
C GLY A 238 -17.61 10.15 16.87
N VAL A 239 -16.60 10.14 16.01
CA VAL A 239 -15.95 8.94 15.49
C VAL A 239 -14.44 9.07 15.66
N VAL A 240 -13.82 8.06 16.25
CA VAL A 240 -12.36 7.88 16.27
C VAL A 240 -12.05 6.73 15.33
N ASP A 241 -11.18 6.98 14.35
CA ASP A 241 -10.61 5.94 13.49
C ASP A 241 -9.19 5.63 13.96
N TYR A 242 -8.93 4.38 14.27
CA TYR A 242 -7.59 3.89 14.63
C TYR A 242 -6.70 3.62 13.41
N VAL A 243 -7.27 3.67 12.20
CA VAL A 243 -6.50 3.66 10.94
C VAL A 243 -6.10 5.09 10.57
N ALA A 244 -4.82 5.29 10.26
CA ALA A 244 -4.30 6.57 9.80
C ALA A 244 -4.43 6.66 8.28
N GLU A 245 -5.11 7.70 7.78
CA GLU A 245 -5.24 7.98 6.35
C GLU A 245 -4.00 8.72 5.84
N ALA A 246 -3.47 8.33 4.66
CA ALA A 246 -2.37 9.02 3.99
C ALA A 246 -2.72 9.39 2.55
N ASP A 247 -2.34 10.60 2.15
CA ASP A 247 -2.57 11.14 0.81
C ASP A 247 -1.25 11.29 0.04
N TYR A 248 -1.22 10.85 -1.22
CA TYR A 248 -0.05 10.91 -2.09
C TYR A 248 -0.37 11.68 -3.37
N GLN A 249 0.26 12.84 -3.59
CA GLN A 249 0.13 13.56 -4.87
C GLN A 249 1.16 13.02 -5.88
N VAL A 250 0.73 12.19 -6.83
CA VAL A 250 1.62 11.43 -7.71
C VAL A 250 1.04 11.29 -9.12
N TYR A 251 1.88 10.97 -10.09
CA TYR A 251 1.40 10.32 -11.32
C TYR A 251 0.98 8.90 -10.95
N ALA A 252 -0.31 8.62 -11.14
CA ALA A 252 -0.92 7.35 -10.77
C ALA A 252 -0.31 6.16 -11.51
N TRP A 253 -0.40 4.98 -10.91
CA TRP A 253 0.01 3.71 -11.51
C TRP A 253 -0.52 3.54 -12.94
N GLY A 254 0.35 3.10 -13.85
CA GLY A 254 0.05 2.97 -15.29
C GLY A 254 0.39 4.23 -16.13
N ILE A 255 0.59 5.40 -15.52
CA ILE A 255 1.17 6.57 -16.20
C ILE A 255 2.68 6.38 -16.24
N ASN A 256 3.27 6.23 -17.44
CA ASN A 256 4.70 5.97 -17.55
C ASN A 256 5.56 7.19 -17.18
N ASP A 257 5.16 8.37 -17.65
CA ASP A 257 5.95 9.59 -17.51
C ASP A 257 5.04 10.82 -17.57
N PRO A 258 5.54 12.03 -17.22
CA PRO A 258 4.74 13.25 -17.16
C PRO A 258 4.03 13.67 -18.44
N THR A 259 4.37 13.10 -19.60
CA THR A 259 3.70 13.41 -20.88
C THR A 259 2.41 12.62 -21.08
N GLU A 260 2.18 11.60 -20.25
CA GLU A 260 1.10 10.63 -20.42
C GLU A 260 -0.11 10.86 -19.50
N GLY A 261 -0.05 11.85 -18.61
CA GLY A 261 -1.15 12.18 -17.71
C GLY A 261 -0.80 13.31 -16.75
N SER A 262 -1.67 13.50 -15.76
CA SER A 262 -1.52 14.51 -14.71
C SER A 262 -1.39 13.84 -13.35
N ARG A 263 -0.78 14.55 -12.39
CA ARG A 263 -0.72 14.09 -11.00
C ARG A 263 -2.10 14.16 -10.35
N THR A 264 -2.39 13.19 -9.50
CA THR A 264 -3.62 13.09 -8.70
C THR A 264 -3.28 12.87 -7.24
N LEU A 265 -4.14 13.34 -6.34
CA LEU A 265 -4.07 12.97 -4.92
C LEU A 265 -4.72 11.60 -4.74
N ILE A 266 -3.96 10.61 -4.30
CA ILE A 266 -4.43 9.24 -4.06
C ILE A 266 -4.37 8.98 -2.56
N LYS A 267 -5.50 8.57 -2.00
CA LYS A 267 -5.65 8.23 -0.59
C LYS A 267 -5.46 6.73 -0.38
N ASP A 268 -4.71 6.35 0.64
CA ASP A 268 -4.47 4.97 1.10
C ASP A 268 -4.23 3.96 -0.04
N PRO A 269 -3.19 4.18 -0.87
CA PRO A 269 -2.98 3.41 -2.10
C PRO A 269 -2.53 1.95 -1.91
N TRP A 270 -2.21 1.54 -0.68
CA TRP A 270 -1.67 0.21 -0.37
C TRP A 270 -2.69 -0.91 -0.53
N ASP A 271 -2.19 -2.10 -0.85
CA ASP A 271 -2.93 -3.35 -0.70
C ASP A 271 -2.67 -3.95 0.68
N LEU A 272 -3.68 -4.03 1.56
CA LEU A 272 -3.48 -4.61 2.90
C LEU A 272 -3.11 -6.09 2.85
N SER A 273 -3.43 -6.82 1.77
CA SER A 273 -3.00 -8.22 1.63
C SER A 273 -1.52 -8.39 1.31
N ALA A 274 -0.88 -7.37 0.76
CA ALA A 274 0.56 -7.35 0.44
C ALA A 274 1.38 -6.42 1.34
N SER A 275 0.72 -5.45 1.95
CA SER A 275 1.27 -4.41 2.80
C SER A 275 0.37 -4.30 4.04
N GLU A 276 0.33 -5.39 4.82
CA GLU A 276 -0.43 -5.55 6.08
C GLU A 276 -0.25 -4.34 7.02
N PHE A 277 0.96 -3.79 7.07
CA PHE A 277 1.27 -2.64 7.92
C PHE A 277 1.02 -1.28 7.26
N THR A 278 0.41 -1.24 6.07
CA THR A 278 0.49 -0.12 5.11
C THR A 278 1.93 0.11 4.61
N TRP A 279 2.13 1.07 3.72
CA TRP A 279 3.49 1.41 3.24
C TRP A 279 4.33 2.19 4.26
N ILE A 280 3.72 2.74 5.31
CA ILE A 280 4.37 3.68 6.26
C ILE A 280 4.46 3.11 7.68
N SER A 281 4.51 1.79 7.81
CA SER A 281 4.88 1.09 9.04
C SER A 281 5.69 -0.16 8.69
N ASP A 282 6.49 -0.62 9.63
CA ASP A 282 7.20 -1.92 9.57
C ASP A 282 6.61 -2.95 10.55
N GLY A 283 5.41 -2.67 11.06
CA GLY A 283 4.71 -3.48 12.08
C GLY A 283 5.16 -3.17 13.51
N SER A 284 6.34 -2.60 13.72
CA SER A 284 6.82 -2.16 15.04
C SER A 284 6.74 -0.65 15.22
N LYS A 285 6.98 0.10 14.13
CA LYS A 285 7.02 1.55 14.12
C LYS A 285 6.22 2.09 12.95
N LYS A 286 5.34 3.05 13.25
CA LYS A 286 4.68 3.91 12.26
C LYS A 286 5.60 5.09 11.90
N TYR A 287 5.55 5.50 10.65
CA TYR A 287 6.34 6.58 10.08
C TYR A 287 5.45 7.66 9.48
N THR A 288 5.89 8.91 9.60
CA THR A 288 5.25 10.09 8.99
C THR A 288 5.97 10.53 7.71
N THR A 289 6.74 9.62 7.11
CA THR A 289 7.66 9.89 5.99
C THR A 289 7.67 8.71 5.01
N SER A 290 8.42 8.81 3.91
CA SER A 290 8.58 7.78 2.88
C SER A 290 9.45 6.60 3.34
N ARG A 291 8.99 5.88 4.37
CA ARG A 291 9.62 4.71 4.97
C ARG A 291 8.56 3.77 5.56
N GLY A 292 8.71 2.47 5.31
CA GLY A 292 7.97 1.42 5.98
C GLY A 292 8.49 0.05 5.58
N ASN A 293 7.60 -0.94 5.51
CA ASN A 293 7.98 -2.34 5.35
C ASN A 293 8.66 -2.64 4.01
N ASN A 294 8.13 -2.11 2.90
CA ASN A 294 8.58 -2.50 1.56
C ASN A 294 9.77 -1.64 1.06
N GLY A 295 9.96 -0.44 1.62
CA GLY A 295 11.04 0.44 1.20
C GLY A 295 11.31 1.66 2.08
N ILE A 296 12.47 2.26 1.86
CA ILE A 296 12.91 3.51 2.45
C ILE A 296 13.44 4.44 1.36
N ALA A 297 12.72 5.54 1.12
CA ALA A 297 13.08 6.53 0.10
C ALA A 297 13.69 7.79 0.71
N GLN A 298 14.70 8.33 0.03
CA GLN A 298 15.45 9.52 0.43
C GLN A 298 16.17 10.15 -0.75
N SER A 299 16.59 11.41 -0.60
CA SER A 299 17.60 11.99 -1.49
C SER A 299 18.98 11.38 -1.24
N ASN A 300 19.83 11.35 -2.26
CA ASN A 300 21.24 11.01 -2.08
C ASN A 300 22.18 11.87 -2.94
N PRO A 301 22.21 13.21 -2.74
CA PRO A 301 22.98 14.10 -3.61
C PRO A 301 24.49 13.86 -3.59
N THR A 302 25.01 13.19 -2.56
CA THR A 302 26.44 12.86 -2.46
C THR A 302 26.84 11.62 -3.28
N GLY A 303 25.86 10.79 -3.67
CA GLY A 303 26.13 9.47 -4.25
C GLY A 303 26.77 8.46 -3.29
N GLY A 304 26.80 8.77 -1.99
CA GLY A 304 27.38 7.93 -0.95
C GLY A 304 26.52 6.70 -0.60
N SER A 305 27.00 5.89 0.34
CA SER A 305 26.30 4.67 0.80
C SER A 305 25.28 4.91 1.91
N SER A 306 25.35 6.04 2.62
CA SER A 306 24.41 6.39 3.70
C SER A 306 23.01 6.66 3.16
N TYR A 307 22.00 6.17 3.86
CA TYR A 307 20.60 6.35 3.47
C TYR A 307 19.65 6.54 4.67
N LEU A 308 19.88 5.85 5.79
CA LEU A 308 18.98 5.88 6.97
C LEU A 308 18.65 7.29 7.45
N ASN A 309 19.64 8.17 7.54
CA ASN A 309 19.50 9.55 8.03
C ASN A 309 19.51 10.60 6.91
N ASN A 310 19.51 10.19 5.64
CA ASN A 310 19.40 11.12 4.54
C ASN A 310 18.02 11.78 4.52
N TYR A 311 17.95 12.92 3.84
CA TYR A 311 16.74 13.72 3.77
C TYR A 311 15.59 12.97 3.08
N ARG A 312 14.42 13.08 3.70
CA ARG A 312 13.12 12.67 3.17
C ARG A 312 12.04 13.56 3.78
N PRO A 313 10.97 13.88 3.03
CA PRO A 313 9.91 14.73 3.54
C PRO A 313 9.18 14.05 4.70
N ASP A 314 8.88 14.83 5.75
CA ASP A 314 8.12 14.38 6.91
C ASP A 314 6.80 15.16 6.98
N SER A 315 5.68 14.46 7.09
CA SER A 315 4.34 15.01 7.12
C SER A 315 3.55 14.34 8.25
N PRO A 316 3.49 14.97 9.45
CA PRO A 316 2.75 14.42 10.59
C PRO A 316 1.26 14.18 10.31
N SER A 317 0.66 14.93 9.39
CA SER A 317 -0.72 14.74 8.93
C SER A 317 -0.86 13.70 7.82
N LEU A 318 0.24 13.06 7.42
CA LEU A 318 0.31 12.05 6.34
C LEU A 318 -0.21 12.56 4.98
N VAL A 319 -0.12 13.87 4.75
CA VAL A 319 -0.45 14.49 3.46
C VAL A 319 0.85 14.74 2.70
N PHE A 320 1.20 13.84 1.79
CA PHE A 320 2.38 13.89 0.93
C PHE A 320 2.06 14.61 -0.39
N ASN A 321 1.73 15.89 -0.28
CA ASN A 321 1.33 16.77 -1.38
C ASN A 321 2.41 17.84 -1.65
N TYR A 322 3.36 17.51 -2.53
CA TYR A 322 4.51 18.38 -2.84
C TYR A 322 4.44 18.92 -4.28
N PRO A 323 4.83 20.18 -4.52
CA PRO A 323 4.76 20.79 -5.85
C PRO A 323 5.73 20.13 -6.84
N TYR A 324 5.28 19.94 -8.08
CA TYR A 324 6.11 19.53 -9.21
C TYR A 324 5.49 19.98 -10.52
N THR A 325 6.31 20.54 -11.40
CA THR A 325 6.04 20.66 -12.84
C THR A 325 7.31 20.30 -13.61
N THR A 326 7.16 19.88 -14.87
CA THR A 326 8.29 19.53 -15.74
C THR A 326 9.20 20.72 -16.10
N SER A 327 8.80 21.95 -15.75
CA SER A 327 9.58 23.17 -15.95
C SER A 327 10.41 23.59 -14.74
N MET A 328 10.21 22.96 -13.56
CA MET A 328 10.97 23.30 -12.36
C MET A 328 12.46 22.94 -12.54
N SER A 329 13.33 23.78 -11.95
CA SER A 329 14.78 23.63 -12.01
C SER A 329 15.42 24.43 -10.86
N PRO A 330 16.53 23.97 -10.26
CA PRO A 330 17.19 22.68 -10.48
C PRO A 330 16.36 21.50 -9.96
N PRO A 331 16.69 20.24 -10.28
CA PRO A 331 15.96 19.06 -9.80
C PRO A 331 15.76 19.01 -8.28
N SER A 332 16.74 19.50 -7.52
CA SER A 332 16.66 19.58 -6.07
C SER A 332 15.53 20.48 -5.55
N SER A 333 14.95 21.37 -6.39
CA SER A 333 13.80 22.22 -6.03
C SER A 333 12.49 21.45 -5.87
N TYR A 334 12.41 20.22 -6.36
CA TYR A 334 11.24 19.34 -6.26
C TYR A 334 11.59 17.96 -5.67
N ILE A 335 12.66 17.90 -4.86
CA ILE A 335 13.14 16.65 -4.28
C ILE A 335 12.07 15.91 -3.45
N ASP A 336 11.18 16.63 -2.76
CA ASP A 336 10.09 16.01 -1.99
C ASP A 336 9.12 15.24 -2.91
N ALA A 337 8.68 15.87 -3.99
CA ALA A 337 7.80 15.23 -4.96
C ALA A 337 8.49 14.03 -5.65
N SER A 338 9.80 14.12 -5.89
CA SER A 338 10.62 13.03 -6.46
C SER A 338 10.69 11.82 -5.53
N ILE A 339 11.01 12.04 -4.25
CA ILE A 339 11.07 10.98 -3.23
C ILE A 339 9.70 10.30 -3.08
N ILE A 340 8.62 11.08 -3.03
CA ILE A 340 7.27 10.53 -2.91
C ILE A 340 6.82 9.77 -4.16
N GLN A 341 7.14 10.26 -5.37
CA GLN A 341 6.83 9.52 -6.59
C GLN A 341 7.58 8.19 -6.66
N LEU A 342 8.88 8.19 -6.31
CA LEU A 342 9.69 6.97 -6.27
C LEU A 342 9.13 5.96 -5.25
N PHE A 343 8.80 6.45 -4.05
CA PHE A 343 8.20 5.65 -2.99
C PHE A 343 6.85 5.05 -3.43
N TYR A 344 5.96 5.86 -3.98
CA TYR A 344 4.66 5.40 -4.47
C TYR A 344 4.79 4.32 -5.55
N THR A 345 5.61 4.55 -6.58
CA THR A 345 5.77 3.60 -7.69
C THR A 345 6.37 2.28 -7.21
N ALA A 346 7.39 2.33 -6.34
CA ALA A 346 8.04 1.13 -5.81
C ALA A 346 7.11 0.30 -4.91
N ASN A 347 6.36 0.94 -4.00
CA ASN A 347 5.41 0.22 -3.14
C ASN A 347 4.20 -0.32 -3.92
N THR A 348 3.66 0.43 -4.89
CA THR A 348 2.59 -0.08 -5.75
C THR A 348 3.06 -1.32 -6.53
N TYR A 349 4.31 -1.31 -7.00
CA TYR A 349 4.87 -2.45 -7.72
C TYR A 349 5.13 -3.64 -6.80
N HIS A 350 5.61 -3.41 -5.56
CA HIS A 350 5.67 -4.43 -4.53
C HIS A 350 4.32 -5.15 -4.38
N ASP A 351 3.24 -4.40 -4.16
CA ASP A 351 1.91 -4.97 -3.92
C ASP A 351 1.40 -5.78 -5.12
N LEU A 352 1.66 -5.30 -6.34
CA LEU A 352 1.34 -6.04 -7.56
C LEU A 352 2.16 -7.33 -7.68
N LEU A 353 3.47 -7.28 -7.39
CA LEU A 353 4.36 -8.44 -7.46
C LEU A 353 3.98 -9.49 -6.40
N TYR A 354 3.64 -9.06 -5.19
CA TYR A 354 3.12 -9.91 -4.12
C TYR A 354 1.87 -10.66 -4.60
N THR A 355 0.91 -9.91 -5.16
CA THR A 355 -0.31 -10.44 -5.75
C THR A 355 -0.03 -11.47 -6.87
N LEU A 356 1.06 -11.29 -7.62
CA LEU A 356 1.49 -12.23 -8.67
C LEU A 356 2.38 -13.38 -8.15
N GLY A 357 2.66 -13.44 -6.84
CA GLY A 357 3.34 -14.55 -6.16
C GLY A 357 4.80 -14.30 -5.77
N PHE A 358 5.30 -13.07 -5.88
CA PHE A 358 6.59 -12.68 -5.30
C PHE A 358 6.41 -12.26 -3.84
N THR A 359 6.19 -13.25 -2.98
CA THR A 359 5.94 -13.11 -1.54
C THR A 359 7.24 -13.25 -0.74
N GLU A 360 7.13 -13.18 0.59
CA GLU A 360 8.23 -13.30 1.56
C GLU A 360 8.99 -14.61 1.35
N ALA A 361 8.28 -15.75 1.27
CA ALA A 361 8.90 -17.05 1.01
C ALA A 361 9.59 -17.14 -0.37
N ALA A 362 9.16 -16.33 -1.34
CA ALA A 362 9.77 -16.21 -2.66
C ALA A 362 10.95 -15.22 -2.69
N GLY A 363 11.32 -14.64 -1.55
CA GLY A 363 12.44 -13.71 -1.40
C GLY A 363 12.12 -12.30 -1.86
N ASN A 364 10.93 -11.79 -1.53
CA ASN A 364 10.58 -10.39 -1.76
C ASN A 364 11.40 -9.42 -0.88
N PHE A 365 11.12 -8.12 -0.99
CA PHE A 365 11.87 -7.09 -0.27
C PHE A 365 10.99 -6.48 0.82
N GLU A 366 11.11 -7.00 2.03
CA GLU A 366 10.34 -6.56 3.19
C GLU A 366 11.22 -6.47 4.45
N TYR A 367 11.01 -5.43 5.25
CA TYR A 367 11.74 -5.30 6.51
C TYR A 367 11.29 -6.34 7.53
N ASN A 368 9.98 -6.59 7.61
CA ASN A 368 9.32 -7.50 8.52
C ASN A 368 8.37 -8.42 7.73
N ASN A 369 8.72 -9.70 7.66
CA ASN A 369 7.98 -10.71 6.89
C ASN A 369 6.75 -11.26 7.64
N ASN A 370 6.43 -10.76 8.83
CA ASN A 370 5.26 -11.16 9.62
C ASN A 370 5.10 -12.69 9.84
N GLY A 371 6.20 -13.44 9.87
CA GLY A 371 6.18 -14.90 10.01
C GLY A 371 5.82 -15.71 8.75
N GLN A 372 5.72 -15.06 7.58
CA GLN A 372 5.26 -15.66 6.32
C GLN A 372 6.35 -16.44 5.54
N GLY A 373 7.56 -16.54 6.09
CA GLY A 373 8.72 -17.19 5.46
C GLY A 373 9.74 -16.19 4.92
N GLY A 374 10.76 -16.67 4.22
CA GLY A 374 11.87 -15.84 3.71
C GLY A 374 12.75 -15.23 4.80
N LEU A 375 13.61 -14.29 4.41
CA LEU A 375 14.47 -13.52 5.31
C LEU A 375 14.21 -12.02 5.16
N GLY A 376 13.64 -11.38 6.20
CA GLY A 376 13.39 -9.94 6.20
C GLY A 376 14.63 -9.08 6.49
N ASN A 377 14.42 -7.86 6.95
CA ASN A 377 15.40 -6.76 7.03
C ASN A 377 15.92 -6.29 5.67
N ASP A 378 15.12 -6.46 4.61
CA ASP A 378 15.62 -6.35 3.25
C ASP A 378 14.75 -5.53 2.28
N TYR A 379 13.90 -4.67 2.83
CA TYR A 379 13.25 -3.56 2.11
C TYR A 379 14.13 -2.88 1.04
N VAL A 380 13.51 -2.23 0.06
CA VAL A 380 14.28 -1.53 -0.97
C VAL A 380 14.76 -0.17 -0.47
N ILE A 381 16.07 0.08 -0.54
CA ILE A 381 16.66 1.41 -0.40
C ILE A 381 16.43 2.16 -1.72
N LEU A 382 15.65 3.23 -1.67
CA LEU A 382 15.19 3.99 -2.83
C LEU A 382 15.83 5.39 -2.87
N ASN A 383 16.98 5.52 -3.54
CA ASN A 383 17.67 6.81 -3.65
C ASN A 383 17.12 7.63 -4.82
N ALA A 384 16.44 8.73 -4.51
CA ALA A 384 16.01 9.74 -5.47
C ALA A 384 17.13 10.75 -5.74
N GLN A 385 17.26 11.17 -7.01
CA GLN A 385 18.28 12.13 -7.47
C GLN A 385 19.68 11.79 -6.95
N ASP A 386 20.07 10.52 -7.03
CA ASP A 386 21.34 10.01 -6.52
C ASP A 386 22.51 10.63 -7.29
N GLY A 387 23.45 11.25 -6.56
CA GLY A 387 24.56 12.01 -7.14
C GLY A 387 25.71 11.15 -7.66
N SER A 388 25.62 9.81 -7.58
CA SER A 388 26.67 8.92 -8.11
C SER A 388 26.66 8.78 -9.64
N GLY A 389 25.65 9.32 -10.33
CA GLY A 389 25.57 9.32 -11.79
C GLY A 389 24.47 10.21 -12.36
N THR A 390 24.40 10.24 -13.68
CA THR A 390 23.34 10.87 -14.48
C THR A 390 22.99 9.98 -15.67
N ASN A 391 21.87 10.26 -16.35
CA ASN A 391 21.46 9.61 -17.60
C ASN A 391 21.37 8.07 -17.52
N ASN A 392 21.00 7.56 -16.34
CA ASN A 392 20.90 6.14 -16.06
C ASN A 392 20.05 5.87 -14.80
N ALA A 393 19.95 4.61 -14.41
CA ALA A 393 19.59 4.17 -13.06
C ALA A 393 20.32 2.84 -12.79
N ASN A 394 20.15 2.24 -11.62
CA ASN A 394 20.55 0.84 -11.37
C ASN A 394 19.90 0.29 -10.10
N PHE A 395 19.89 -1.03 -10.00
CA PHE A 395 19.48 -1.78 -8.83
C PHE A 395 20.53 -2.81 -8.42
N ALA A 396 20.90 -2.82 -7.15
CA ALA A 396 21.73 -3.88 -6.57
C ALA A 396 20.84 -4.90 -5.86
N THR A 397 20.97 -6.18 -6.24
CA THR A 397 20.20 -7.29 -5.67
C THR A 397 21.12 -8.26 -4.93
N PRO A 398 21.40 -8.04 -3.62
CA PRO A 398 22.00 -9.08 -2.82
C PRO A 398 20.98 -10.22 -2.54
N PRO A 399 21.45 -11.38 -2.03
CA PRO A 399 20.57 -12.46 -1.59
C PRO A 399 19.54 -11.99 -0.56
N ASP A 400 18.49 -12.81 -0.40
CA ASP A 400 17.42 -12.63 0.59
C ASP A 400 17.96 -12.29 1.99
N GLY A 401 17.29 -11.38 2.69
CA GLY A 401 17.73 -10.86 3.99
C GLY A 401 18.77 -9.73 3.94
N GLN A 402 19.07 -9.20 2.76
CA GLN A 402 19.88 -7.99 2.58
C GLN A 402 19.16 -6.98 1.68
N PRO A 403 19.13 -5.68 2.06
CA PRO A 403 18.38 -4.67 1.30
C PRO A 403 18.75 -4.59 -0.17
N GLY A 404 17.73 -4.63 -1.03
CA GLY A 404 17.85 -4.16 -2.40
C GLY A 404 18.20 -2.66 -2.42
N ARG A 405 18.97 -2.20 -3.41
CA ARG A 405 19.33 -0.77 -3.49
C ARG A 405 19.14 -0.22 -4.89
N MET A 406 18.12 0.60 -5.05
CA MET A 406 17.80 1.35 -6.25
C MET A 406 18.42 2.74 -6.18
N ARG A 407 19.07 3.16 -7.28
CA ARG A 407 19.62 4.50 -7.46
C ARG A 407 19.03 5.13 -8.71
N MET A 408 18.14 6.10 -8.50
CA MET A 408 17.51 6.87 -9.57
C MET A 408 18.30 8.15 -9.83
N TYR A 409 18.66 8.38 -11.09
CA TYR A 409 19.44 9.57 -11.45
C TYR A 409 18.62 10.65 -12.14
N THR A 410 19.18 11.85 -12.09
CA THR A 410 18.78 12.95 -12.97
C THR A 410 19.32 12.71 -14.38
N TRP A 411 18.53 13.07 -15.38
CA TRP A 411 18.86 13.05 -16.80
C TRP A 411 19.10 14.47 -17.33
N THR A 412 20.18 14.66 -18.04
CA THR A 412 20.73 15.95 -18.48
C THR A 412 20.65 16.16 -20.00
N ASP A 413 19.91 15.31 -20.71
CA ASP A 413 19.74 15.37 -22.17
C ASP A 413 18.59 16.32 -22.59
N SER A 414 18.03 17.07 -21.65
CA SER A 414 17.01 18.09 -21.87
C SER A 414 17.24 19.34 -21.02
N THR A 415 16.60 20.44 -21.40
CA THR A 415 16.51 21.66 -20.59
C THR A 415 15.05 21.96 -20.25
N PRO A 416 14.65 21.99 -18.96
CA PRO A 416 15.46 21.59 -17.79
C PRO A 416 15.77 20.08 -17.77
N ASN A 417 16.66 19.67 -16.86
CA ASN A 417 16.96 18.26 -16.58
C ASN A 417 15.67 17.53 -16.17
N ARG A 418 15.56 16.25 -16.55
CA ARG A 418 14.44 15.37 -16.20
C ARG A 418 14.85 14.43 -15.08
N ASP A 419 13.99 14.20 -14.10
CA ASP A 419 14.27 13.31 -12.98
C ASP A 419 13.66 11.93 -13.26
N GLY A 420 14.51 10.89 -13.27
CA GLY A 420 14.10 9.52 -13.59
C GLY A 420 13.06 8.96 -12.63
N SER A 421 12.90 9.53 -11.43
CA SER A 421 11.88 9.12 -10.46
C SER A 421 10.45 9.33 -10.97
N PHE A 422 10.24 10.26 -11.91
CA PHE A 422 8.95 10.50 -12.55
C PHE A 422 8.71 9.66 -13.82
N GLU A 423 9.69 8.86 -14.25
CA GLU A 423 9.46 7.85 -15.28
C GLU A 423 9.28 6.48 -14.62
N ALA A 424 8.02 6.09 -14.40
CA ALA A 424 7.65 4.83 -13.77
C ALA A 424 8.28 3.62 -14.48
N GLY A 425 8.43 3.66 -15.80
CA GLY A 425 9.09 2.61 -16.56
C GLY A 425 10.54 2.34 -16.13
N ILE A 426 11.29 3.38 -15.73
CA ILE A 426 12.67 3.22 -15.21
C ILE A 426 12.60 2.59 -13.81
N VAL A 427 11.75 3.10 -12.92
CA VAL A 427 11.60 2.55 -11.56
C VAL A 427 11.21 1.08 -11.59
N ILE A 428 10.24 0.71 -12.44
CA ILE A 428 9.78 -0.67 -12.62
C ILE A 428 10.88 -1.54 -13.21
N HIS A 429 11.62 -1.04 -14.20
CA HIS A 429 12.77 -1.75 -14.78
C HIS A 429 13.79 -2.11 -13.69
N GLU A 430 14.20 -1.11 -12.90
CA GLU A 430 15.17 -1.30 -11.82
C GLU A 430 14.67 -2.28 -10.75
N TYR A 431 13.42 -2.13 -10.29
CA TYR A 431 12.87 -3.04 -9.29
C TYR A 431 12.81 -4.49 -9.82
N THR A 432 12.55 -4.66 -11.13
CA THR A 432 12.49 -5.98 -11.76
C THR A 432 13.86 -6.68 -11.81
N HIS A 433 14.99 -5.95 -11.76
CA HIS A 433 16.28 -6.59 -11.50
C HIS A 433 16.34 -7.24 -10.11
N GLY A 434 15.67 -6.65 -9.11
CA GLY A 434 15.43 -7.26 -7.81
C GLY A 434 14.70 -8.59 -7.93
N VAL A 435 13.49 -8.54 -8.52
CA VAL A 435 12.61 -9.70 -8.68
C VAL A 435 13.30 -10.86 -9.43
N SER A 436 13.85 -10.56 -10.60
CA SER A 436 14.44 -11.58 -11.48
C SER A 436 15.67 -12.25 -10.85
N ASN A 437 16.51 -11.51 -10.12
CA ASN A 437 17.66 -12.08 -9.41
C ASN A 437 17.29 -12.83 -8.12
N ARG A 438 16.21 -12.45 -7.43
CA ARG A 438 15.72 -13.17 -6.24
C ARG A 438 15.06 -14.50 -6.61
N LEU A 439 14.26 -14.52 -7.67
CA LEU A 439 13.56 -15.72 -8.12
C LEU A 439 14.51 -16.72 -8.82
N THR A 440 15.38 -16.24 -9.72
CA THR A 440 16.22 -17.13 -10.53
C THR A 440 17.27 -17.83 -9.67
N GLY A 441 17.21 -19.17 -9.60
CA GLY A 441 18.14 -19.95 -8.77
C GLY A 441 17.85 -19.89 -7.26
N GLY A 442 16.72 -19.29 -6.88
CA GLY A 442 16.20 -19.20 -5.51
C GLY A 442 16.71 -18.01 -4.69
N PRO A 443 15.96 -17.59 -3.64
CA PRO A 443 16.20 -16.35 -2.90
C PRO A 443 17.63 -16.19 -2.33
N ALA A 444 18.26 -17.30 -1.95
CA ALA A 444 19.59 -17.31 -1.37
C ALA A 444 20.75 -17.07 -2.37
N ASN A 445 20.48 -17.01 -3.69
CA ASN A 445 21.53 -16.99 -4.71
C ASN A 445 21.32 -15.95 -5.83
N SER A 446 21.73 -14.71 -5.60
CA SER A 446 21.66 -13.62 -6.60
C SER A 446 22.77 -13.63 -7.66
N ARG A 447 23.45 -14.76 -7.90
CA ARG A 447 24.51 -14.88 -8.94
C ARG A 447 23.98 -15.46 -10.26
N CYS A 448 22.66 -15.58 -10.37
CA CYS A 448 22.03 -16.42 -11.38
C CYS A 448 21.58 -15.71 -12.66
N LEU A 449 21.83 -14.41 -12.79
CA LEU A 449 21.67 -13.66 -14.04
C LEU A 449 22.94 -12.87 -14.40
N ASN A 450 24.12 -13.47 -14.18
CA ASN A 450 25.41 -12.81 -14.39
C ASN A 450 26.14 -13.27 -15.68
N ALA A 451 25.78 -14.43 -16.25
CA ALA A 451 26.26 -14.81 -17.57
C ALA A 451 25.66 -13.88 -18.64
N LEU A 452 26.37 -13.63 -19.75
CA LEU A 452 26.01 -12.59 -20.72
C LEU A 452 24.58 -12.71 -21.27
N GLU A 453 24.14 -13.90 -21.69
CA GLU A 453 22.76 -14.10 -22.18
C GLU A 453 21.73 -14.02 -21.04
N SER A 454 22.08 -14.53 -19.86
CA SER A 454 21.22 -14.50 -18.67
C SER A 454 21.00 -13.09 -18.15
N GLY A 455 22.06 -12.29 -18.00
CA GLY A 455 21.98 -10.87 -17.67
C GLY A 455 21.28 -10.07 -18.75
N GLY A 456 21.45 -10.46 -20.02
CA GLY A 456 20.63 -9.95 -21.12
C GLY A 456 19.13 -10.18 -20.91
N MET A 457 18.72 -11.38 -20.50
CA MET A 457 17.31 -11.60 -20.12
C MET A 457 16.90 -10.79 -18.89
N GLY A 458 17.80 -10.57 -17.93
CA GLY A 458 17.63 -9.64 -16.80
C GLY A 458 17.14 -8.26 -17.25
N GLU A 459 17.87 -7.64 -18.18
CA GLU A 459 17.49 -6.37 -18.82
C GLU A 459 16.14 -6.47 -19.55
N GLY A 460 15.93 -7.57 -20.27
CA GLY A 460 14.70 -7.78 -21.04
C GLY A 460 13.45 -7.95 -20.19
N TRP A 461 13.56 -8.60 -19.02
CA TRP A 461 12.45 -8.71 -18.09
C TRP A 461 12.09 -7.35 -17.48
N GLY A 462 13.08 -6.52 -17.15
CA GLY A 462 12.85 -5.16 -16.66
C GLY A 462 12.08 -4.31 -17.68
N ASP A 463 12.52 -4.32 -18.93
CA ASP A 463 11.84 -3.63 -20.02
C ASP A 463 10.43 -4.19 -20.28
N PHE A 464 10.29 -5.52 -20.23
CA PHE A 464 9.00 -6.19 -20.43
C PHE A 464 7.98 -5.81 -19.35
N MET A 465 8.35 -5.87 -18.07
CA MET A 465 7.42 -5.56 -16.98
C MET A 465 7.00 -4.09 -17.02
N ALA A 466 7.96 -3.17 -17.24
CA ALA A 466 7.67 -1.76 -17.46
C ALA A 466 6.69 -1.54 -18.63
N THR A 467 6.90 -2.25 -19.73
CA THR A 467 6.04 -2.17 -20.93
C THR A 467 4.65 -2.77 -20.68
N ALA A 468 4.55 -3.93 -20.04
CA ALA A 468 3.28 -4.60 -19.77
C ALA A 468 2.38 -3.80 -18.82
N ILE A 469 2.98 -3.18 -17.79
CA ILE A 469 2.26 -2.36 -16.80
C ILE A 469 1.68 -1.09 -17.43
N ARG A 470 2.39 -0.46 -18.38
CA ARG A 470 1.96 0.81 -19.01
C ARG A 470 1.01 0.64 -20.20
N ILE A 471 0.54 -0.58 -20.49
CA ILE A 471 -0.48 -0.79 -21.52
C ILE A 471 -1.78 -0.11 -21.09
N LYS A 472 -2.37 0.68 -21.99
CA LYS A 472 -3.59 1.46 -21.75
C LYS A 472 -4.79 0.80 -22.41
N SER A 473 -5.98 1.29 -22.04
CA SER A 473 -7.25 0.72 -22.49
C SER A 473 -7.39 0.63 -24.00
N GLY A 474 -7.01 1.68 -24.73
CA GLY A 474 -7.10 1.74 -26.19
C GLY A 474 -5.94 1.10 -26.97
N ASP A 475 -4.92 0.57 -26.30
CA ASP A 475 -3.79 -0.03 -27.00
C ASP A 475 -4.17 -1.39 -27.61
N THR A 476 -3.64 -1.64 -28.79
CA THR A 476 -3.85 -2.86 -29.57
C THR A 476 -2.51 -3.48 -29.94
N ARG A 477 -2.52 -4.68 -30.52
CA ARG A 477 -1.33 -5.40 -31.01
C ARG A 477 -0.37 -4.54 -31.86
N SER A 478 -0.88 -3.56 -32.60
CA SER A 478 -0.07 -2.68 -33.44
C SER A 478 0.60 -1.53 -32.68
N LYS A 479 0.33 -1.38 -31.39
CA LYS A 479 0.98 -0.37 -30.55
C LYS A 479 2.47 -0.70 -30.41
N ASP A 480 3.29 0.33 -30.54
CA ASP A 480 4.71 0.27 -30.27
C ASP A 480 5.02 1.00 -28.95
N TYR A 481 5.98 0.48 -28.20
CA TYR A 481 6.48 1.10 -26.96
C TYR A 481 7.98 1.31 -26.99
N THR A 482 8.42 2.42 -26.42
CA THR A 482 9.82 2.78 -26.21
C THR A 482 10.15 2.70 -24.72
N MET A 483 11.45 2.74 -24.39
CA MET A 483 11.94 2.83 -23.01
C MET A 483 12.73 4.11 -22.82
N GLY A 484 12.55 4.79 -21.69
CA GLY A 484 13.35 5.96 -21.31
C GLY A 484 13.20 7.16 -22.25
N GLU A 485 12.15 7.20 -23.09
CA GLU A 485 12.02 8.24 -24.14
C GLU A 485 11.87 9.64 -23.55
N TRP A 486 11.08 9.76 -22.48
CA TRP A 486 10.95 11.02 -21.78
C TRP A 486 12.24 11.37 -21.06
N ALA A 487 12.75 10.55 -20.15
CA ALA A 487 13.94 10.90 -19.36
C ALA A 487 15.16 11.21 -20.25
N ALA A 488 15.42 10.38 -21.26
CA ALA A 488 16.55 10.56 -22.19
C ALA A 488 16.32 11.63 -23.26
N ASN A 489 15.11 12.22 -23.34
CA ASN A 489 14.73 13.21 -24.35
C ASN A 489 15.09 12.76 -25.79
N ARG A 490 14.93 11.46 -26.04
CA ARG A 490 15.41 10.82 -27.26
C ARG A 490 14.24 10.12 -27.93
N LYS A 491 13.84 10.65 -29.09
CA LYS A 491 12.79 10.05 -29.92
C LYS A 491 13.13 8.59 -30.21
N GLY A 492 12.19 7.68 -29.94
CA GLY A 492 12.41 6.23 -30.08
C GLY A 492 13.03 5.56 -28.85
N GLY A 493 13.30 6.30 -27.78
CA GLY A 493 13.84 5.78 -26.53
C GLY A 493 15.29 5.35 -26.59
N ILE A 494 15.76 4.71 -25.51
CA ILE A 494 17.16 4.35 -25.31
C ILE A 494 17.57 3.03 -25.98
N ARG A 495 16.62 2.16 -26.30
CA ARG A 495 16.86 0.87 -26.96
C ARG A 495 17.01 1.03 -28.47
N ALA A 496 17.49 -0.02 -29.14
CA ALA A 496 17.78 0.02 -30.58
C ALA A 496 16.51 0.12 -31.45
N TYR A 497 15.42 -0.49 -31.01
CA TYR A 497 14.12 -0.50 -31.66
C TYR A 497 13.02 -0.37 -30.61
N PRO A 498 11.85 0.22 -30.94
CA PRO A 498 10.65 0.07 -30.13
C PRO A 498 10.26 -1.40 -29.97
N TYR A 499 9.64 -1.76 -28.86
CA TYR A 499 8.92 -3.03 -28.74
C TYR A 499 7.69 -2.97 -29.62
N SER A 500 7.65 -3.86 -30.60
CA SER A 500 6.65 -3.89 -31.66
C SER A 500 6.35 -5.32 -32.04
N THR A 501 5.10 -5.62 -32.39
CA THR A 501 4.76 -6.90 -33.02
C THR A 501 5.05 -6.92 -34.53
N SER A 502 5.47 -5.78 -35.11
CA SER A 502 5.92 -5.69 -36.50
C SER A 502 7.39 -6.09 -36.62
N LEU A 503 7.68 -7.11 -37.44
CA LEU A 503 9.06 -7.50 -37.77
C LEU A 503 9.78 -6.45 -38.63
N THR A 504 9.05 -5.53 -39.25
CA THR A 504 9.62 -4.39 -39.98
C THR A 504 10.07 -3.29 -39.03
N THR A 505 9.28 -3.00 -37.99
CA THR A 505 9.61 -2.00 -36.98
C THR A 505 10.74 -2.49 -36.07
N ASN A 506 10.66 -3.75 -35.64
CA ASN A 506 11.66 -4.38 -34.81
C ASN A 506 12.03 -5.76 -35.38
N PRO A 507 13.16 -5.85 -36.11
CA PRO A 507 13.57 -7.07 -36.81
C PRO A 507 14.36 -8.05 -35.92
N LEU A 508 14.47 -7.81 -34.62
CA LEU A 508 15.28 -8.63 -33.73
C LEU A 508 14.72 -10.06 -33.60
N THR A 509 15.63 -11.03 -33.74
CA THR A 509 15.39 -12.47 -33.63
C THR A 509 16.46 -13.12 -32.75
N TYR A 510 16.33 -14.41 -32.43
CA TYR A 510 17.29 -15.09 -31.56
C TYR A 510 18.74 -15.04 -32.07
N THR A 511 18.95 -15.15 -33.39
CA THR A 511 20.30 -15.05 -34.00
C THR A 511 20.86 -13.64 -33.99
N SER A 512 20.05 -12.60 -33.75
CA SER A 512 20.59 -11.24 -33.55
C SER A 512 21.52 -11.17 -32.33
N VAL A 513 21.36 -12.07 -31.36
CA VAL A 513 22.21 -12.15 -30.16
C VAL A 513 23.67 -12.52 -30.49
N ASP A 514 23.92 -13.23 -31.60
CA ASP A 514 25.28 -13.67 -31.98
C ASP A 514 26.25 -12.49 -32.22
N SER A 515 25.73 -11.31 -32.56
CA SER A 515 26.52 -10.09 -32.78
C SER A 515 26.53 -9.12 -31.59
N LEU A 516 25.97 -9.50 -30.44
CA LEU A 516 25.77 -8.59 -29.30
C LEU A 516 26.68 -8.97 -28.12
N SER A 517 27.33 -7.96 -27.54
CA SER A 517 28.20 -8.09 -26.36
C SER A 517 27.70 -7.31 -25.14
N SER A 518 26.59 -6.58 -25.26
CA SER A 518 25.99 -5.79 -24.20
C SER A 518 24.67 -6.42 -23.73
N VAL A 519 24.51 -6.59 -22.42
CA VAL A 519 23.29 -7.14 -21.82
C VAL A 519 22.05 -6.35 -22.22
N HIS A 520 22.10 -5.02 -22.28
CA HIS A 520 20.96 -4.18 -22.68
C HIS A 520 20.49 -4.47 -24.12
N ALA A 521 21.45 -4.71 -25.03
CA ALA A 521 21.12 -5.03 -26.42
C ALA A 521 20.49 -6.42 -26.53
N ILE A 522 21.02 -7.39 -25.79
CA ILE A 522 20.46 -8.75 -25.70
C ILE A 522 19.06 -8.70 -25.07
N GLY A 523 18.87 -7.91 -24.02
CA GLY A 523 17.58 -7.72 -23.35
C GLY A 523 16.53 -7.11 -24.25
N THR A 524 16.92 -6.24 -25.19
CA THR A 524 16.00 -5.75 -26.22
C THR A 524 15.44 -6.91 -27.05
N VAL A 525 16.24 -7.93 -27.38
CA VAL A 525 15.77 -9.13 -28.09
C VAL A 525 14.79 -9.92 -27.23
N TRP A 526 15.10 -10.15 -25.95
CA TRP A 526 14.25 -10.91 -25.03
C TRP A 526 12.90 -10.23 -24.75
N ALA A 527 12.92 -8.95 -24.38
CA ALA A 527 11.71 -8.14 -24.15
C ALA A 527 10.82 -8.12 -25.39
N THR A 528 11.43 -8.06 -26.59
CA THR A 528 10.70 -8.11 -27.85
C THR A 528 9.98 -9.47 -28.06
N MET A 529 10.58 -10.59 -27.63
CA MET A 529 9.92 -11.90 -27.64
C MET A 529 8.75 -11.96 -26.64
N LEU A 530 8.94 -11.44 -25.44
CA LEU A 530 7.88 -11.38 -24.43
C LEU A 530 6.74 -10.43 -24.84
N TYR A 531 7.02 -9.37 -25.60
CA TYR A 531 6.00 -8.48 -26.16
C TYR A 531 5.09 -9.20 -27.17
N GLU A 532 5.62 -10.13 -27.96
CA GLU A 532 4.79 -11.01 -28.81
C GLU A 532 3.91 -11.93 -27.98
N LEU A 533 4.45 -12.49 -26.90
CA LEU A 533 3.70 -13.37 -25.98
C LEU A 533 2.56 -12.60 -25.32
N LEU A 534 2.83 -11.38 -24.83
CA LEU A 534 1.86 -10.51 -24.21
C LEU A 534 0.65 -10.27 -25.12
N TRP A 535 0.90 -9.87 -26.36
CA TRP A 535 -0.19 -9.66 -27.31
C TRP A 535 -0.90 -10.94 -27.71
N ASN A 536 -0.21 -12.09 -27.80
CA ASN A 536 -0.88 -13.36 -28.07
C ASN A 536 -1.85 -13.75 -26.94
N LEU A 537 -1.47 -13.53 -25.68
CA LEU A 537 -2.35 -13.82 -24.55
C LEU A 537 -3.44 -12.76 -24.38
N ILE A 538 -3.17 -11.49 -24.67
CA ILE A 538 -4.20 -10.44 -24.69
C ILE A 538 -5.25 -10.73 -25.77
N ASP A 539 -4.84 -11.14 -26.98
CA ASP A 539 -5.78 -11.47 -28.05
C ASP A 539 -6.69 -12.66 -27.68
N LYS A 540 -6.18 -13.60 -26.86
CA LYS A 540 -6.92 -14.80 -26.44
C LYS A 540 -7.81 -14.56 -25.23
N HIS A 541 -7.32 -13.87 -24.21
CA HIS A 541 -7.97 -13.74 -22.90
C HIS A 541 -8.47 -12.32 -22.60
N GLY A 542 -8.31 -11.39 -23.53
CA GLY A 542 -8.57 -9.98 -23.31
C GLY A 542 -7.51 -9.32 -22.43
N LYS A 543 -7.77 -8.08 -22.03
CA LYS A 543 -6.88 -7.27 -21.21
C LYS A 543 -7.67 -6.62 -20.09
N ASN A 544 -7.20 -6.74 -18.85
CA ASN A 544 -7.69 -5.96 -17.72
C ASN A 544 -6.92 -4.64 -17.65
N ASP A 545 -7.62 -3.52 -17.74
CA ASP A 545 -7.04 -2.16 -17.65
C ASP A 545 -6.93 -1.66 -16.21
N GLY A 546 -7.50 -2.40 -15.25
CA GLY A 546 -7.35 -2.13 -13.83
C GLY A 546 -5.88 -2.23 -13.36
N PRO A 547 -5.58 -1.68 -12.18
CA PRO A 547 -4.22 -1.68 -11.62
C PRO A 547 -3.80 -3.04 -11.07
N LYS A 548 -4.74 -3.95 -10.81
CA LYS A 548 -4.52 -5.27 -10.21
C LYS A 548 -5.23 -6.38 -11.01
N PRO A 549 -4.67 -7.60 -11.02
CA PRO A 549 -5.32 -8.76 -11.62
C PRO A 549 -6.59 -9.17 -10.86
N THR A 550 -7.51 -9.78 -11.60
CA THR A 550 -8.56 -10.62 -11.02
C THR A 550 -8.16 -12.07 -11.24
N PHE A 551 -8.30 -12.90 -10.21
CA PHE A 551 -7.97 -14.32 -10.30
C PHE A 551 -9.23 -15.18 -10.34
N LYS A 552 -9.11 -16.31 -11.03
CA LYS A 552 -10.00 -17.46 -10.92
C LYS A 552 -9.16 -18.69 -10.67
N ASP A 553 -9.35 -19.34 -9.53
CA ASP A 553 -8.60 -20.54 -9.13
C ASP A 553 -7.06 -20.34 -9.17
N GLY A 554 -6.60 -19.15 -8.76
CA GLY A 554 -5.16 -18.78 -8.77
C GLY A 554 -4.62 -18.34 -10.13
N VAL A 555 -5.44 -18.31 -11.20
CA VAL A 555 -5.04 -17.90 -12.55
C VAL A 555 -5.57 -16.50 -12.87
N PRO A 556 -4.75 -15.54 -13.33
CA PRO A 556 -5.25 -14.26 -13.82
C PRO A 556 -6.26 -14.44 -14.96
N THR A 557 -7.36 -13.71 -14.93
CA THR A 557 -8.46 -13.87 -15.89
C THR A 557 -8.19 -13.26 -17.27
N ASP A 558 -7.17 -12.41 -17.40
CA ASP A 558 -6.84 -11.69 -18.63
C ASP A 558 -5.40 -11.90 -19.07
N GLY A 559 -5.14 -11.64 -20.35
CA GLY A 559 -3.86 -11.92 -20.99
C GLY A 559 -2.69 -11.07 -20.47
N LYS A 560 -2.94 -9.83 -20.04
CA LYS A 560 -1.89 -8.93 -19.55
C LYS A 560 -1.25 -9.50 -18.28
N TYR A 561 -2.09 -9.74 -17.27
CA TYR A 561 -1.61 -10.28 -16.00
C TYR A 561 -1.26 -11.76 -16.08
N LEU A 562 -1.89 -12.55 -16.96
CA LEU A 562 -1.47 -13.92 -17.20
C LEU A 562 -0.04 -13.97 -17.74
N THR A 563 0.33 -13.13 -18.71
CA THR A 563 1.73 -13.08 -19.18
C THR A 563 2.69 -12.71 -18.06
N MET A 564 2.36 -11.68 -17.27
CA MET A 564 3.21 -11.27 -16.13
C MET A 564 3.39 -12.40 -15.12
N LYS A 565 2.31 -13.11 -14.78
CA LYS A 565 2.34 -14.28 -13.88
C LYS A 565 3.22 -15.41 -14.43
N LEU A 566 3.04 -15.79 -15.70
CA LEU A 566 3.85 -16.83 -16.34
C LEU A 566 5.34 -16.46 -16.41
N VAL A 567 5.65 -15.17 -16.57
CA VAL A 567 7.04 -14.68 -16.54
C VAL A 567 7.63 -14.81 -15.13
N ILE A 568 6.90 -14.40 -14.08
CA ILE A 568 7.33 -14.54 -12.68
C ILE A 568 7.54 -16.02 -12.32
N ASP A 569 6.56 -16.88 -12.64
CA ASP A 569 6.66 -18.32 -12.38
C ASP A 569 7.80 -18.96 -13.18
N GLY A 570 8.00 -18.53 -14.43
CA GLY A 570 9.13 -18.97 -15.26
C GLY A 570 10.49 -18.62 -14.65
N MET A 571 10.64 -17.44 -14.03
CA MET A 571 11.86 -17.07 -13.30
C MET A 571 12.13 -17.99 -12.11
N ALA A 572 11.09 -18.44 -11.41
CA ALA A 572 11.22 -19.35 -10.27
C ALA A 572 11.54 -20.80 -10.70
N LEU A 573 11.13 -21.21 -11.90
CA LEU A 573 11.37 -22.57 -12.44
C LEU A 573 12.73 -22.73 -13.12
N GLN A 574 13.22 -21.69 -13.78
CA GLN A 574 14.41 -21.77 -14.63
C GLN A 574 15.70 -22.02 -13.81
N PRO A 575 16.72 -22.66 -14.41
CA PRO A 575 17.99 -22.90 -13.73
C PRO A 575 18.76 -21.59 -13.49
N CYS A 576 19.79 -21.65 -12.63
CA CYS A 576 20.75 -20.56 -12.45
C CYS A 576 21.54 -20.31 -13.75
N ASN A 577 21.68 -19.04 -14.13
CA ASN A 577 22.28 -18.58 -15.41
C ASN A 577 21.67 -19.27 -16.64
N PRO A 578 20.36 -19.12 -16.87
CA PRO A 578 19.67 -19.76 -17.99
C PRO A 578 20.05 -19.07 -19.31
N ASN A 579 19.92 -19.80 -20.41
CA ASN A 579 19.87 -19.24 -21.76
C ASN A 579 18.41 -19.03 -22.22
N PHE A 580 18.19 -18.35 -23.36
CA PHE A 580 16.84 -18.02 -23.86
C PHE A 580 15.97 -19.27 -24.06
N VAL A 581 16.54 -20.37 -24.56
CA VAL A 581 15.81 -21.62 -24.80
C VAL A 581 15.28 -22.19 -23.48
N GLN A 582 16.12 -22.20 -22.44
CA GLN A 582 15.75 -22.66 -21.11
C GLN A 582 14.70 -21.76 -20.45
N ALA A 583 14.85 -20.43 -20.56
CA ALA A 583 13.87 -19.49 -20.01
C ALA A 583 12.51 -19.57 -20.73
N ARG A 584 12.50 -19.77 -22.06
CA ARG A 584 11.28 -20.07 -22.83
C ARG A 584 10.61 -21.34 -22.32
N ASP A 585 11.38 -22.41 -22.16
CA ASP A 585 10.85 -23.69 -21.70
C ASP A 585 10.28 -23.55 -20.28
N ALA A 586 10.92 -22.79 -19.40
CA ALA A 586 10.40 -22.49 -18.06
C ALA A 586 9.06 -21.72 -18.10
N ILE A 587 8.85 -20.80 -19.06
CA ILE A 587 7.56 -20.11 -19.25
C ILE A 587 6.48 -21.08 -19.76
N LEU A 588 6.82 -22.03 -20.64
CA LEU A 588 5.91 -23.08 -21.09
C LEU A 588 5.54 -24.05 -19.95
N ASP A 589 6.49 -24.36 -19.08
CA ASP A 589 6.28 -25.19 -17.90
C ASP A 589 5.46 -24.45 -16.84
N ALA A 590 5.67 -23.14 -16.66
CA ALA A 590 4.81 -22.29 -15.84
C ALA A 590 3.34 -22.34 -16.32
N ASP A 591 3.10 -22.24 -17.62
CA ASP A 591 1.74 -22.38 -18.16
C ASP A 591 1.17 -23.79 -17.97
N THR A 592 2.03 -24.81 -18.07
CA THR A 592 1.63 -26.19 -17.79
C THR A 592 1.23 -26.37 -16.32
N ALA A 593 1.96 -25.79 -15.38
CA ALA A 593 1.66 -25.86 -13.96
C ALA A 593 0.41 -25.03 -13.59
N LEU A 594 0.27 -23.84 -14.15
CA LEU A 594 -0.78 -22.89 -13.78
C LEU A 594 -2.12 -23.16 -14.48
N THR A 595 -2.10 -23.51 -15.77
CA THR A 595 -3.31 -23.62 -16.61
C THR A 595 -3.49 -24.99 -17.24
N ASN A 596 -2.69 -25.97 -16.84
CA ASN A 596 -2.58 -27.27 -17.49
C ASN A 596 -2.16 -27.16 -18.98
N GLY A 597 -1.42 -26.11 -19.33
CA GLY A 597 -0.85 -25.90 -20.66
C GLY A 597 -1.84 -25.35 -21.67
N ALA A 598 -2.88 -24.66 -21.21
CA ALA A 598 -3.95 -24.14 -22.06
C ALA A 598 -3.44 -23.12 -23.09
N ASN A 599 -2.24 -22.56 -22.91
CA ASN A 599 -1.70 -21.47 -23.73
C ASN A 599 -0.44 -21.83 -24.52
N LYS A 600 -0.10 -23.12 -24.60
CA LYS A 600 1.06 -23.63 -25.33
C LYS A 600 1.12 -23.12 -26.78
N CYS A 601 -0.02 -23.07 -27.49
CA CYS A 601 -0.07 -22.57 -28.86
C CYS A 601 0.38 -21.10 -28.95
N GLU A 602 -0.16 -20.24 -28.09
CA GLU A 602 0.11 -18.80 -28.06
C GLU A 602 1.56 -18.52 -27.69
N ILE A 603 2.07 -19.25 -26.69
CA ILE A 603 3.45 -19.12 -26.21
C ILE A 603 4.43 -19.56 -27.31
N TRP A 604 4.24 -20.74 -27.90
CA TRP A 604 5.10 -21.21 -28.97
C TRP A 604 5.09 -20.30 -30.18
N LYS A 605 3.92 -19.79 -30.60
CA LYS A 605 3.81 -18.85 -31.74
C LYS A 605 4.60 -17.57 -31.49
N ALA A 606 4.56 -17.01 -30.27
CA ALA A 606 5.31 -15.80 -29.92
C ALA A 606 6.82 -15.99 -30.07
N PHE A 607 7.35 -17.04 -29.45
CA PHE A 607 8.79 -17.33 -29.48
C PHE A 607 9.25 -17.78 -30.88
N ALA A 608 8.47 -18.63 -31.56
CA ALA A 608 8.77 -19.08 -32.92
C ALA A 608 8.81 -17.92 -33.92
N LYS A 609 7.90 -16.93 -33.81
CA LYS A 609 7.89 -15.73 -34.66
C LYS A 609 9.24 -14.99 -34.66
N ARG A 610 9.99 -15.06 -33.55
CA ARG A 610 11.29 -14.39 -33.39
C ARG A 610 12.47 -15.36 -33.34
N GLY A 611 12.31 -16.55 -33.90
CA GLY A 611 13.41 -17.50 -34.09
C GLY A 611 13.75 -18.34 -32.86
N LEU A 612 12.92 -18.33 -31.81
CA LEU A 612 13.10 -19.14 -30.60
C LEU A 612 12.07 -20.30 -30.54
N GLY A 613 11.68 -20.84 -31.69
CA GLY A 613 10.80 -22.01 -31.81
C GLY A 613 11.46 -23.33 -31.38
N SER A 614 10.76 -24.45 -31.57
CA SER A 614 11.13 -25.75 -30.98
C SER A 614 12.52 -26.29 -31.39
N GLY A 615 12.98 -25.98 -32.60
CA GLY A 615 14.33 -26.34 -33.07
C GLY A 615 15.45 -25.38 -32.66
N ALA A 616 15.17 -24.32 -31.89
CA ALA A 616 16.17 -23.33 -31.52
C ALA A 616 17.20 -23.92 -30.55
N LYS A 617 18.48 -23.54 -30.72
CA LYS A 617 19.58 -24.05 -29.89
C LYS A 617 20.50 -22.93 -29.45
N TYR A 618 20.82 -22.92 -28.16
CA TYR A 618 21.84 -22.06 -27.60
C TYR A 618 23.25 -22.46 -28.09
N SER A 619 24.08 -21.45 -28.28
CA SER A 619 25.52 -21.52 -28.51
C SER A 619 26.09 -20.18 -28.08
N SER A 620 27.32 -20.17 -27.58
CA SER A 620 27.95 -18.92 -27.12
C SER A 620 28.13 -17.91 -28.26
N THR A 621 28.41 -18.38 -29.48
CA THR A 621 28.77 -17.53 -30.63
C THR A 621 27.95 -17.77 -31.88
N ARG A 622 27.16 -18.85 -31.95
CA ARG A 622 26.40 -19.21 -33.16
C ARG A 622 25.11 -19.93 -32.83
N ARG A 623 24.10 -19.19 -32.40
CA ARG A 623 22.77 -19.73 -32.06
C ARG A 623 22.09 -20.28 -33.29
N THR A 624 21.27 -21.31 -33.08
CA THR A 624 20.38 -21.83 -34.12
C THR A 624 19.00 -21.23 -33.92
N SER A 625 18.50 -20.49 -34.91
CA SER A 625 17.12 -20.01 -34.96
C SER A 625 16.16 -21.11 -35.41
N SER A 626 14.93 -21.07 -34.92
CA SER A 626 13.82 -21.89 -35.41
C SER A 626 12.52 -21.09 -35.40
N THR A 627 11.76 -21.15 -36.48
CA THR A 627 10.39 -20.64 -36.57
C THR A 627 9.33 -21.73 -36.42
N GLN A 628 9.76 -22.95 -36.07
CA GLN A 628 8.85 -24.09 -35.91
C GLN A 628 8.09 -24.02 -34.58
N VAL A 629 6.79 -24.28 -34.67
CA VAL A 629 5.90 -24.58 -33.54
C VAL A 629 5.74 -26.12 -33.49
N PRO A 630 5.82 -26.78 -32.32
CA PRO A 630 5.68 -28.23 -32.23
C PRO A 630 4.34 -28.74 -32.81
N THR A 631 4.33 -29.94 -33.37
CA THR A 631 3.11 -30.54 -33.93
C THR A 631 2.08 -30.82 -32.82
N GLY A 632 0.81 -30.46 -33.05
CA GLY A 632 -0.30 -30.77 -32.14
C GLY A 632 -0.42 -29.87 -30.91
N VAL A 633 0.36 -28.78 -30.81
CA VAL A 633 0.17 -27.75 -29.76
C VAL A 633 -0.82 -26.66 -30.20
N CYS A 634 -0.95 -26.50 -31.51
CA CYS A 634 -1.98 -25.81 -32.26
C CYS A 634 -2.55 -26.85 -33.26
#